data_AF-A0A366H3W4-F1
#
_entry.id   AF-A0A366H3W4-F1
#
_cell.length_a   1.000
_cell.length_b   1.000
_cell.length_c   1.000
_cell.angle_alpha   90.00
_cell.angle_beta   90.00
_cell.angle_gamma   90.00
#
_symmetry.space_group_name_H-M   'P 1'
#
loop_
_entity.id
_entity.type
_entity.pdbx_description
1 polymer ?
#
loop_
_entity_poly.entity_id
_entity_poly.type
_entity_poly.pdbx_seq_one_letter_code
_entity_poly.pdbx_strand_id
1 'polypeptide(L)'
;MILGIFGLRPCRRAGLFMGQVLLLLSLLAVGRAAHAHAALVAAAPADGIVLAAMPPQAVLTFDEPVSPLVFRLVLPNGTSQVLGHVRAVDNKLRIDLPMQRQTGTYALSWRVISADGHPVGGAVVFSLGVAGAAPAIEPGSTLIVRQSAIWLARLALYIGLFFGVGAALFRACSPLGANSPVCCARMAIGLGLIAIPVSLALQGLDALNASWSALAGAQVWLTALGTTYSITLALALLALLAAWDALLTSASPGRIRLGAITAVVLLGAAFAASGHASVAPPQWLARPAVWLHVVAVTAWLGALIPLLGLVRNNGVQLLPALTRFSYHIRWVVAVLLASGLLLAVLQLDHVTALWRTAYGQILLCKLALVAALFLLAAWNRYRLTAAVLEGKEAARRALGRIITAEIVLALCVLGVVALWRFTPPARVMSAGAPVVVSAHLHGASAMVQAVYAQAAGSGQAGTLQLTLTDAQSAPLLPIAVDVSFLNASSGMEPLLRRATQVGPGHWEVRSLRLPKLQHWTLRLDIFISDFDRIQLEGQLALP
;
A
#
# COMPACT_ATOMS: atom_id res chain seq x y z
N MET A 1 13.38 -13.13 64.47
CA MET A 1 14.14 -11.90 64.14
C MET A 1 15.38 -12.38 63.39
N ILE A 2 15.37 -12.63 62.07
CA ILE A 2 15.42 -11.68 60.94
C ILE A 2 15.11 -12.53 59.70
N LEU A 3 13.91 -12.40 59.11
CA LEU A 3 13.58 -12.91 57.77
C LEU A 3 12.19 -12.36 57.38
N GLY A 4 12.18 -11.16 56.81
CA GLY A 4 10.95 -10.53 56.34
C GLY A 4 11.09 -9.05 56.05
N ILE A 5 11.84 -8.65 55.00
CA ILE A 5 11.88 -7.23 54.56
C ILE A 5 11.74 -7.02 53.03
N PHE A 6 11.87 -8.03 52.17
CA PHE A 6 11.69 -7.82 50.71
C PHE A 6 10.71 -8.80 50.07
N GLY A 7 9.44 -8.66 50.41
CA GLY A 7 8.32 -9.24 49.68
C GLY A 7 8.05 -8.52 48.36
N LEU A 8 9.03 -8.45 47.46
CA LEU A 8 8.80 -8.02 46.08
C LEU A 8 8.20 -9.21 45.32
N ARG A 9 6.87 -9.33 45.34
CA ARG A 9 6.16 -10.19 44.38
C ARG A 9 6.55 -9.71 42.97
N PRO A 10 7.17 -10.52 42.11
CA PRO A 10 7.39 -10.14 40.72
C PRO A 10 6.02 -9.83 40.11
N CYS A 11 5.83 -8.55 39.78
CA CYS A 11 4.57 -8.06 39.27
C CYS A 11 4.37 -8.74 37.91
N ARG A 12 3.38 -9.65 37.76
CA ARG A 12 3.01 -10.32 36.50
C ARG A 12 2.97 -9.37 35.28
N ARG A 13 2.77 -8.07 35.53
CA ARG A 13 2.73 -7.00 34.52
C ARG A 13 4.10 -6.56 33.98
N ALA A 14 5.21 -6.78 34.71
CA ALA A 14 6.56 -6.49 34.24
C ALA A 14 7.02 -7.46 33.14
N GLY A 15 6.59 -8.73 33.21
CA GLY A 15 6.82 -9.72 32.16
C GLY A 15 6.08 -9.39 30.85
N LEU A 16 4.89 -8.79 30.94
CA LEU A 16 4.12 -8.37 29.77
C LEU A 16 4.84 -7.25 28.97
N PHE A 17 5.43 -6.28 29.68
CA PHE A 17 6.16 -5.16 29.07
C PHE A 17 7.45 -5.62 28.37
N MET A 18 8.23 -6.50 29.01
CA MET A 18 9.46 -7.04 28.41
C MET A 18 9.16 -7.90 27.17
N GLY A 19 8.04 -8.64 27.17
CA GLY A 19 7.56 -9.36 26.00
C GLY A 19 7.18 -8.44 24.82
N GLN A 20 6.56 -7.29 25.09
CA GLN A 20 6.20 -6.31 24.06
C GLN A 20 7.42 -5.65 23.40
N VAL A 21 8.47 -5.35 24.18
CA VAL A 21 9.72 -4.76 23.66
C VAL A 21 10.49 -5.77 22.81
N LEU A 22 10.59 -7.02 23.24
CA LEU A 22 11.26 -8.09 22.48
C LEU A 22 10.51 -8.41 21.17
N LEU A 23 9.17 -8.39 21.19
CA LEU A 23 8.35 -8.57 19.98
C LEU A 23 8.46 -7.38 19.00
N LEU A 24 8.56 -6.15 19.51
CA LEU A 24 8.81 -4.98 18.66
C LEU A 24 10.17 -5.06 17.96
N LEU A 25 11.21 -5.48 18.68
CA LEU A 25 12.56 -5.64 18.14
C LEU A 25 12.65 -6.75 17.08
N SER A 26 11.91 -7.85 17.25
CA SER A 26 11.86 -8.92 16.24
C SER A 26 11.09 -8.52 14.98
N LEU A 27 10.04 -7.69 15.10
CA LEU A 27 9.27 -7.18 13.97
C LEU A 27 10.03 -6.12 13.15
N LEU A 28 10.92 -5.34 13.77
CA LEU A 28 11.75 -4.33 13.09
C LEU A 28 12.91 -4.94 12.30
N ALA A 29 13.30 -6.19 12.58
CA ALA A 29 14.42 -6.86 11.91
C ALA A 29 14.10 -7.38 10.50
N VAL A 30 12.82 -7.34 10.08
CA VAL A 30 12.38 -7.83 8.76
C VAL A 30 12.19 -6.66 7.79
N GLY A 31 13.28 -6.00 7.42
CA GLY A 31 13.28 -4.92 6.43
C GLY A 31 14.11 -5.31 5.21
N ARG A 32 13.54 -6.06 4.26
CA ARG A 32 14.16 -6.22 2.93
C ARG A 32 13.79 -5.02 2.06
N ALA A 33 14.76 -4.46 1.36
CA ALA A 33 14.51 -3.52 0.27
C ALA A 33 13.88 -4.30 -0.88
N ALA A 34 12.58 -4.10 -1.11
CA ALA A 34 11.84 -4.64 -2.24
C ALA A 34 11.19 -3.48 -2.99
N HIS A 35 10.97 -3.64 -4.30
CA HIS A 35 10.21 -2.66 -5.07
C HIS A 35 8.76 -2.65 -4.57
N ALA A 36 8.13 -1.49 -4.57
CA ALA A 36 6.91 -1.27 -3.81
C ALA A 36 5.67 -2.00 -4.36
N HIS A 37 5.75 -2.60 -5.56
CA HIS A 37 4.71 -3.46 -6.16
C HIS A 37 5.36 -4.29 -7.28
N ALA A 38 5.06 -5.58 -7.35
CA ALA A 38 5.41 -6.40 -8.50
C ALA A 38 4.58 -5.98 -9.72
N ALA A 39 5.26 -5.69 -10.82
CA ALA A 39 4.66 -5.34 -12.10
C ALA A 39 4.71 -6.55 -13.04
N LEU A 40 3.60 -6.85 -13.72
CA LEU A 40 3.62 -7.85 -14.77
C LEU A 40 4.47 -7.31 -15.93
N VAL A 41 5.55 -8.02 -16.22
CA VAL A 41 6.46 -7.75 -17.32
C VAL A 41 5.89 -8.47 -18.55
N ALA A 42 5.99 -9.79 -18.65
CA ALA A 42 5.53 -10.50 -19.85
C ALA A 42 4.40 -11.48 -19.54
N ALA A 43 3.57 -11.76 -20.54
CA ALA A 43 2.59 -12.84 -20.52
C ALA A 43 2.71 -13.69 -21.78
N ALA A 44 2.61 -15.01 -21.60
CA ALA A 44 2.41 -15.97 -22.67
C ALA A 44 1.21 -16.84 -22.27
N PRO A 45 0.06 -16.82 -22.97
CA PRO A 45 -0.26 -16.00 -24.13
C PRO A 45 -0.09 -14.49 -23.89
N ALA A 46 0.32 -13.77 -24.93
CA ALA A 46 0.37 -12.32 -24.90
C ALA A 46 -1.04 -11.73 -24.82
N ASP A 47 -1.18 -10.57 -24.19
CA ASP A 47 -2.46 -9.89 -24.12
C ASP A 47 -2.98 -9.53 -25.53
N GLY A 48 -4.27 -9.75 -25.76
CA GLY A 48 -4.96 -9.55 -27.05
C GLY A 48 -4.68 -10.59 -28.14
N ILE A 49 -3.79 -11.58 -27.92
CA ILE A 49 -3.43 -12.55 -28.97
C ILE A 49 -4.59 -13.46 -29.35
N VAL A 50 -4.68 -13.83 -30.63
CA VAL A 50 -5.59 -14.87 -31.13
C VAL A 50 -4.79 -16.15 -31.39
N LEU A 51 -5.18 -17.23 -30.71
CA LEU A 51 -4.54 -18.55 -30.79
C LEU A 51 -5.40 -19.51 -31.62
N ALA A 52 -4.76 -20.43 -32.32
CA ALA A 52 -5.46 -21.51 -33.02
C ALA A 52 -5.92 -22.63 -32.06
N ALA A 53 -5.16 -22.89 -31.00
CA ALA A 53 -5.42 -23.91 -29.99
C ALA A 53 -5.08 -23.40 -28.59
N MET A 54 -5.76 -23.92 -27.56
CA MET A 54 -5.46 -23.59 -26.16
C MET A 54 -4.07 -24.14 -25.79
N PRO A 55 -3.13 -23.31 -25.31
CA PRO A 55 -1.82 -23.79 -24.89
C PRO A 55 -1.96 -24.58 -23.58
N PRO A 56 -1.07 -25.57 -23.34
CA PRO A 56 -1.12 -26.36 -22.12
C PRO A 56 -0.75 -25.56 -20.86
N GLN A 57 -0.01 -24.46 -21.03
CA GLN A 57 0.44 -23.60 -19.93
C GLN A 57 0.38 -22.13 -20.32
N ALA A 58 0.08 -21.29 -19.33
CA ALA A 58 0.35 -19.86 -19.36
C ALA A 58 1.58 -19.54 -18.50
N VAL A 59 2.36 -18.55 -18.91
CA VAL A 59 3.53 -18.04 -18.20
C VAL A 59 3.37 -16.55 -17.98
N LEU A 60 3.38 -16.13 -16.72
CA LEU A 60 3.41 -14.72 -16.33
C LEU A 60 4.80 -14.41 -15.77
N THR A 61 5.47 -13.38 -16.29
CA THR A 61 6.79 -12.91 -15.84
C THR A 61 6.65 -11.57 -15.17
N PHE A 62 7.23 -11.39 -13.99
CA PHE A 62 7.20 -10.16 -13.20
C PHE A 62 8.59 -9.53 -13.13
N ASP A 63 8.66 -8.26 -12.73
CA ASP A 63 9.93 -7.55 -12.52
C ASP A 63 10.64 -7.97 -11.22
N GLU A 64 9.93 -8.64 -10.32
CA GLU A 64 10.46 -9.24 -9.09
C GLU A 64 9.80 -10.61 -8.80
N PRO A 65 10.39 -11.43 -7.90
CA PRO A 65 9.76 -12.66 -7.44
C PRO A 65 8.40 -12.42 -6.78
N VAL A 66 7.41 -13.25 -7.10
CA VAL A 66 6.05 -13.15 -6.55
C VAL A 66 5.56 -14.50 -6.02
N SER A 67 4.72 -14.46 -4.97
CA SER A 67 4.06 -15.65 -4.45
C SER A 67 2.65 -15.80 -5.06
N PRO A 68 2.31 -16.97 -5.65
CA PRO A 68 1.01 -17.19 -6.26
C PRO A 68 -0.11 -17.15 -5.21
N LEU A 69 -1.23 -16.50 -5.53
CA LEU A 69 -2.37 -16.40 -4.61
C LEU A 69 -3.64 -17.05 -5.18
N VAL A 70 -4.23 -16.47 -6.23
CA VAL A 70 -5.43 -17.03 -6.88
C VAL A 70 -5.38 -16.76 -8.37
N PHE A 71 -5.74 -17.77 -9.15
CA PHE A 71 -5.75 -17.74 -10.61
C PHE A 71 -7.09 -18.23 -11.09
N ARG A 72 -7.66 -17.55 -12.09
CA ARG A 72 -8.98 -17.86 -12.61
C ARG A 72 -8.99 -17.67 -14.11
N LEU A 73 -9.47 -18.68 -14.83
CA LEU A 73 -9.75 -18.58 -16.25
C LEU A 73 -11.23 -18.25 -16.42
N VAL A 74 -11.53 -17.10 -17.02
CA VAL A 74 -12.88 -16.72 -17.45
C VAL A 74 -13.05 -17.20 -18.88
N LEU A 75 -14.12 -17.94 -19.12
CA LEU A 75 -14.48 -18.51 -20.42
C LEU A 75 -15.31 -17.52 -21.25
N PRO A 76 -15.44 -17.72 -22.57
CA PRO A 76 -16.24 -16.85 -23.44
C PRO A 76 -17.72 -16.77 -23.07
N ASN A 77 -18.25 -17.79 -22.37
CA ASN A 77 -19.63 -17.79 -21.85
C ASN A 77 -19.80 -17.02 -20.52
N GLY A 78 -18.75 -16.37 -20.01
CA GLY A 78 -18.76 -15.63 -18.75
C GLY A 78 -18.61 -16.50 -17.50
N THR A 79 -18.56 -17.83 -17.61
CA THR A 79 -18.26 -18.70 -16.47
C THR A 79 -16.77 -18.61 -16.11
N SER A 80 -16.43 -18.87 -14.85
CA SER A 80 -15.06 -18.75 -14.39
C SER A 80 -14.59 -19.96 -13.58
N GLN A 81 -13.42 -20.46 -13.93
CA GLN A 81 -12.81 -21.64 -13.34
C GLN A 81 -11.56 -21.25 -12.55
N VAL A 82 -11.45 -21.71 -11.30
CA VAL A 82 -10.23 -21.53 -10.48
C VAL A 82 -9.14 -22.49 -10.98
N LEU A 83 -7.92 -21.98 -11.12
CA LEU A 83 -6.75 -22.75 -11.51
C LEU A 83 -5.93 -23.10 -10.26
N GLY A 84 -5.69 -24.39 -10.04
CA GLY A 84 -5.02 -24.89 -8.83
C GLY A 84 -3.54 -25.23 -8.99
N HIS A 85 -3.06 -25.42 -10.23
CA HIS A 85 -1.68 -25.83 -10.51
C HIS A 85 -0.87 -24.63 -11.01
N VAL A 86 -0.24 -23.94 -10.06
CA VAL A 86 0.65 -22.80 -10.33
C VAL A 86 1.99 -23.04 -9.67
N ARG A 87 3.06 -22.96 -10.46
CA ARG A 87 4.44 -23.10 -9.99
C ARG A 87 5.18 -21.79 -10.17
N ALA A 88 5.71 -21.26 -9.07
CA ALA A 88 6.61 -20.12 -9.09
C ALA A 88 8.05 -20.61 -9.29
N VAL A 89 8.74 -20.04 -10.27
CA VAL A 89 10.16 -20.27 -10.54
C VAL A 89 10.78 -18.90 -10.82
N ASP A 90 11.65 -18.43 -9.94
CA ASP A 90 12.22 -17.08 -9.96
C ASP A 90 11.14 -15.98 -9.99
N ASN A 91 11.13 -15.14 -11.02
CA ASN A 91 10.12 -14.11 -11.28
C ASN A 91 9.03 -14.58 -12.26
N LYS A 92 8.92 -15.89 -12.53
CA LYS A 92 7.93 -16.46 -13.46
C LYS A 92 6.94 -17.35 -12.75
N LEU A 93 5.66 -17.22 -13.11
CA LEU A 93 4.59 -18.12 -12.72
C LEU A 93 4.17 -18.96 -13.92
N ARG A 94 4.33 -20.29 -13.81
CA ARG A 94 3.82 -21.27 -14.77
C ARG A 94 2.48 -21.80 -14.28
N ILE A 95 1.45 -21.63 -15.09
CA ILE A 95 0.05 -21.90 -14.76
C ILE A 95 -0.46 -22.94 -15.73
N ASP A 96 -0.88 -24.11 -15.25
CA ASP A 96 -1.45 -25.13 -16.12
C ASP A 96 -2.86 -24.70 -16.56
N LEU A 97 -3.11 -24.71 -17.87
CA LEU A 97 -4.38 -24.33 -18.45
C LEU A 97 -5.18 -25.59 -18.81
N PRO A 98 -6.48 -25.67 -18.43
CA PRO A 98 -7.32 -26.78 -18.83
C PRO A 98 -7.51 -26.77 -20.36
N MET A 99 -7.64 -27.95 -20.96
CA MET A 99 -8.01 -28.01 -22.38
C MET A 99 -9.36 -27.34 -22.62
N GLN A 100 -9.43 -26.49 -23.63
CA GLN A 100 -10.63 -25.76 -24.02
C GLN A 100 -10.85 -25.89 -25.53
N ARG A 101 -12.09 -26.12 -25.94
CA ARG A 101 -12.50 -26.21 -27.37
C ARG A 101 -13.43 -25.09 -27.80
N GLN A 102 -13.97 -24.32 -26.85
CA GLN A 102 -14.89 -23.24 -27.14
C GLN A 102 -14.10 -22.08 -27.78
N THR A 103 -14.50 -21.65 -28.97
CA THR A 103 -13.92 -20.47 -29.60
C THR A 103 -14.43 -19.18 -28.92
N GLY A 104 -13.62 -18.12 -28.96
CA GLY A 104 -13.94 -16.82 -28.39
C GLY A 104 -12.91 -16.31 -27.39
N THR A 105 -13.27 -15.25 -26.67
CA THR A 105 -12.35 -14.50 -25.79
C THR A 105 -12.32 -15.06 -24.37
N TYR A 106 -11.12 -15.33 -23.89
CA TYR A 106 -10.79 -15.80 -22.55
C TYR A 106 -10.10 -14.69 -21.75
N ALA A 107 -10.23 -14.72 -20.43
CA ALA A 107 -9.43 -13.87 -19.54
C ALA A 107 -8.77 -14.70 -18.43
N LEU A 108 -7.44 -14.70 -18.39
CA LEU A 108 -6.65 -15.22 -17.29
C LEU A 108 -6.50 -14.14 -16.23
N SER A 109 -7.36 -14.16 -15.21
CA SER A 109 -7.24 -13.30 -14.04
C SER A 109 -6.29 -13.93 -13.02
N TRP A 110 -5.44 -13.10 -12.43
CA TRP A 110 -4.44 -13.53 -11.47
C TRP A 110 -4.37 -12.56 -10.29
N ARG A 111 -3.96 -13.11 -9.14
CA ARG A 111 -3.50 -12.37 -7.98
C ARG A 111 -2.28 -13.03 -7.39
N VAL A 112 -1.36 -12.20 -6.94
CA VAL A 112 -0.07 -12.59 -6.38
C VAL A 112 0.26 -11.70 -5.18
N ILE A 113 1.21 -12.13 -4.35
CA ILE A 113 1.82 -11.30 -3.32
C ILE A 113 3.23 -10.94 -3.78
N SER A 114 3.54 -9.64 -3.89
CA SER A 114 4.88 -9.15 -4.20
C SER A 114 5.88 -9.44 -3.08
N ALA A 115 7.18 -9.26 -3.34
CA ALA A 115 8.23 -9.51 -2.35
C ALA A 115 8.09 -8.61 -1.11
N ASP A 116 7.38 -7.49 -1.23
CA ASP A 116 7.06 -6.55 -0.16
C ASP A 116 5.73 -6.85 0.58
N GLY A 117 5.09 -7.99 0.28
CA GLY A 117 3.91 -8.48 0.97
C GLY A 117 2.58 -7.79 0.60
N HIS A 118 2.56 -6.96 -0.46
CA HIS A 118 1.31 -6.39 -0.98
C HIS A 118 0.64 -7.34 -2.00
N PRO A 119 -0.68 -7.52 -1.93
CA PRO A 119 -1.40 -8.26 -2.98
C PRO A 119 -1.52 -7.40 -4.24
N VAL A 120 -1.11 -7.94 -5.38
CA VAL A 120 -1.28 -7.34 -6.71
C VAL A 120 -2.16 -8.26 -7.54
N GLY A 121 -3.01 -7.68 -8.38
CA GLY A 121 -3.86 -8.43 -9.29
C GLY A 121 -3.96 -7.79 -10.65
N GLY A 122 -4.24 -8.63 -11.65
CA GLY A 122 -4.45 -8.20 -13.02
C GLY A 122 -5.16 -9.29 -13.82
N ALA A 123 -5.25 -9.06 -15.13
CA ALA A 123 -5.77 -10.03 -16.07
C ALA A 123 -5.02 -9.93 -17.40
N VAL A 124 -4.92 -11.06 -18.10
CA VAL A 124 -4.47 -11.14 -19.49
C VAL A 124 -5.63 -11.72 -20.30
N VAL A 125 -6.00 -11.04 -21.38
CA VAL A 125 -7.09 -11.42 -22.27
C VAL A 125 -6.49 -12.03 -23.54
N PHE A 126 -7.01 -13.15 -24.01
CA PHE A 126 -6.60 -13.76 -25.27
C PHE A 126 -7.79 -14.48 -25.91
N SER A 127 -7.74 -14.75 -27.20
CA SER A 127 -8.85 -15.36 -27.95
C SER A 127 -8.47 -16.69 -28.56
N LEU A 128 -9.42 -17.62 -28.64
CA LEU A 128 -9.27 -18.89 -29.34
C LEU A 128 -10.07 -18.87 -30.64
N GLY A 129 -9.40 -19.00 -31.79
CA GLY A 129 -9.98 -19.02 -33.13
C GLY A 129 -10.46 -17.67 -33.64
N VAL A 130 -11.33 -16.99 -32.89
CA VAL A 130 -11.95 -15.71 -33.30
C VAL A 130 -11.86 -14.70 -32.16
N ALA A 131 -11.41 -13.49 -32.46
CA ALA A 131 -11.47 -12.37 -31.53
C ALA A 131 -12.93 -11.96 -31.31
N GLY A 132 -13.39 -11.97 -30.06
CA GLY A 132 -14.73 -11.53 -29.67
C GLY A 132 -14.69 -10.45 -28.60
N ALA A 133 -15.86 -9.95 -28.21
CA ALA A 133 -15.96 -9.07 -27.04
C ALA A 133 -15.42 -9.78 -25.79
N ALA A 134 -14.68 -9.05 -24.95
CA ALA A 134 -14.22 -9.59 -23.67
C ALA A 134 -15.45 -10.04 -22.84
N PRO A 135 -15.36 -11.18 -22.12
CA PRO A 135 -16.48 -11.66 -21.32
C PRO A 135 -16.91 -10.60 -20.31
N ALA A 136 -18.20 -10.26 -20.31
CA ALA A 136 -18.75 -9.28 -19.38
C ALA A 136 -18.71 -9.87 -17.95
N ILE A 137 -17.89 -9.27 -17.10
CA ILE A 137 -17.89 -9.55 -15.66
C ILE A 137 -18.83 -8.54 -15.02
N GLU A 138 -20.08 -8.95 -14.75
CA GLU A 138 -21.00 -8.17 -13.93
C GLU A 138 -20.35 -7.93 -12.55
N PRO A 139 -20.13 -6.68 -12.12
CA PRO A 139 -19.61 -6.40 -10.79
C PRO A 139 -20.64 -6.87 -9.76
N GLY A 140 -20.37 -8.02 -9.13
CA GLY A 140 -21.30 -8.63 -8.19
C GLY A 140 -21.66 -7.69 -7.04
N SER A 141 -22.94 -7.67 -6.65
CA SER A 141 -23.48 -6.94 -5.49
C SER A 141 -22.70 -7.19 -4.18
N THR A 142 -22.00 -8.30 -4.08
CA THR A 142 -21.12 -8.67 -2.97
C THR A 142 -19.88 -7.78 -2.84
N LEU A 143 -19.43 -7.13 -3.92
CA LEU A 143 -18.25 -6.26 -3.92
C LEU A 143 -18.47 -4.99 -3.10
N ILE A 144 -19.62 -4.33 -3.28
CA ILE A 144 -19.97 -3.10 -2.54
C ILE A 144 -20.08 -3.39 -1.04
N VAL A 145 -20.71 -4.51 -0.68
CA VAL A 145 -20.82 -4.95 0.72
C VAL A 145 -19.43 -5.22 1.32
N ARG A 146 -18.54 -5.90 0.59
CA ARG A 146 -17.17 -6.17 1.04
C ARG A 146 -16.37 -4.88 1.22
N GLN A 147 -16.40 -3.98 0.24
CA GLN A 147 -15.72 -2.68 0.31
C GLN A 147 -16.24 -1.83 1.49
N SER A 148 -17.56 -1.82 1.70
CA SER A 148 -18.18 -1.12 2.83
C SER A 148 -17.73 -1.72 4.18
N ALA A 149 -17.66 -3.05 4.29
CA ALA A 149 -17.15 -3.72 5.49
C ALA A 149 -15.67 -3.39 5.75
N ILE A 150 -14.83 -3.39 4.71
CA ILE A 150 -13.41 -2.99 4.80
C ILE A 150 -13.29 -1.55 5.28
N TRP A 151 -14.08 -0.65 4.70
CA TRP A 151 -14.09 0.76 5.08
C TRP A 151 -14.52 0.97 6.53
N LEU A 152 -15.62 0.33 6.96
CA LEU A 152 -16.13 0.38 8.34
C LEU A 152 -15.11 -0.19 9.33
N ALA A 153 -14.49 -1.33 9.03
CA ALA A 153 -13.46 -1.93 9.88
C ALA A 153 -12.24 -1.01 10.03
N ARG A 154 -11.80 -0.37 8.94
CA ARG A 154 -10.70 0.63 9.01
C ARG A 154 -11.10 1.86 9.81
N LEU A 155 -12.32 2.37 9.63
CA LEU A 155 -12.81 3.51 10.41
C LEU A 155 -12.86 3.18 11.90
N ALA A 156 -13.39 2.01 12.25
CA ALA A 156 -13.42 1.50 13.63
C ALA A 156 -12.00 1.37 14.23
N LEU A 157 -11.06 0.83 13.45
CA LEU A 157 -9.66 0.76 13.84
C LEU A 157 -9.05 2.14 14.06
N TYR A 158 -9.27 3.10 13.15
CA TYR A 158 -8.81 4.48 13.27
C TYR A 158 -9.40 5.19 14.49
N ILE A 159 -10.67 4.95 14.81
CA ILE A 159 -11.28 5.51 16.02
C ILE A 159 -10.51 5.05 17.27
N GLY A 160 -10.25 3.74 17.38
CA GLY A 160 -9.48 3.22 18.51
C GLY A 160 -8.04 3.72 18.56
N LEU A 161 -7.36 3.77 17.42
CA LEU A 161 -5.98 4.22 17.34
C LEU A 161 -5.84 5.71 17.64
N PHE A 162 -6.58 6.59 16.97
CA PHE A 162 -6.39 8.03 17.14
C PHE A 162 -7.03 8.58 18.41
N PHE A 163 -8.27 8.20 18.72
CA PHE A 163 -8.93 8.70 19.93
C PHE A 163 -8.52 7.93 21.19
N GLY A 164 -8.36 6.61 21.10
CA GLY A 164 -7.98 5.77 22.23
C GLY A 164 -6.53 5.99 22.67
N VAL A 165 -5.56 5.81 21.75
CA VAL A 165 -4.14 6.00 22.06
C VAL A 165 -3.84 7.45 22.44
N GLY A 166 -4.42 8.42 21.72
CA GLY A 166 -4.22 9.82 22.05
C GLY A 166 -4.86 10.24 23.38
N ALA A 167 -5.95 9.61 23.83
CA ALA A 167 -6.48 9.83 25.18
C ALA A 167 -5.54 9.29 26.27
N ALA A 168 -4.84 8.17 26.02
CA ALA A 168 -3.79 7.68 26.91
C ALA A 168 -2.61 8.65 26.97
N LEU A 169 -2.21 9.23 25.83
CA LEU A 169 -1.19 10.29 25.78
C LEU A 169 -1.65 11.53 26.56
N PHE A 170 -2.90 11.95 26.40
CA PHE A 170 -3.45 13.09 27.15
C PHE A 170 -3.37 12.84 28.67
N ARG A 171 -3.76 11.64 29.14
CA ARG A 171 -3.66 11.25 30.56
C ARG A 171 -2.21 11.36 31.09
N ALA A 172 -1.22 11.01 30.28
CA ALA A 172 0.20 11.08 30.66
C ALA A 172 0.71 12.51 30.86
N CYS A 173 0.13 13.48 30.17
CA CYS A 173 0.47 14.91 30.26
C CYS A 173 -0.41 15.68 31.27
N SER A 174 -1.67 15.23 31.44
CA SER A 174 -2.63 15.84 32.35
C SER A 174 -3.37 14.74 33.13
N PRO A 175 -3.18 14.65 34.45
CA PRO A 175 -3.91 13.70 35.28
C PRO A 175 -5.41 13.84 35.05
N LEU A 176 -6.08 12.71 34.89
CA LEU A 176 -7.53 12.62 34.79
C LEU A 176 -8.10 12.24 36.15
N GLY A 177 -9.12 12.95 36.61
CA GLY A 177 -9.81 12.71 37.88
C GLY A 177 -10.72 11.49 37.81
N ALA A 178 -11.21 11.04 38.97
CA ALA A 178 -12.05 9.85 39.10
C ALA A 178 -13.31 9.88 38.20
N ASN A 179 -13.86 11.07 37.94
CA ASN A 179 -15.07 11.26 37.12
C ASN A 179 -14.77 11.63 35.65
N SER A 180 -13.55 11.41 35.17
CA SER A 180 -13.14 11.73 33.79
C SER A 180 -13.84 10.83 32.75
N PRO A 181 -14.12 11.29 31.51
CA PRO A 181 -14.77 10.52 30.44
C PRO A 181 -13.90 9.38 29.86
N VAL A 182 -13.10 8.70 30.68
CA VAL A 182 -12.24 7.58 30.28
C VAL A 182 -13.08 6.42 29.71
N CYS A 183 -14.38 6.36 30.00
CA CYS A 183 -15.30 5.40 29.38
C CYS A 183 -15.31 5.51 27.85
N CYS A 184 -15.48 6.71 27.29
CA CYS A 184 -15.52 6.90 25.84
C CYS A 184 -14.18 6.53 25.17
N ALA A 185 -13.07 6.90 25.80
CA ALA A 185 -11.73 6.52 25.32
C ALA A 185 -11.52 5.00 25.35
N ARG A 186 -12.00 4.31 26.40
CA ARG A 186 -11.99 2.84 26.47
C ARG A 186 -12.88 2.23 25.40
N MET A 187 -14.10 2.73 25.20
CA MET A 187 -14.97 2.24 24.12
C MET A 187 -14.30 2.37 22.74
N ALA A 188 -13.60 3.48 22.48
CA ALA A 188 -12.83 3.65 21.25
C ALA A 188 -11.74 2.58 21.11
N ILE A 189 -10.94 2.34 22.16
CA ILE A 189 -9.92 1.27 22.12
C ILE A 189 -10.55 -0.11 21.93
N GLY A 190 -11.65 -0.40 22.62
CA GLY A 190 -12.38 -1.67 22.49
C GLY A 190 -12.88 -1.88 21.06
N LEU A 191 -13.43 -0.83 20.43
CA LEU A 191 -13.80 -0.84 19.02
C LEU A 191 -12.60 -1.14 18.12
N GLY A 192 -11.44 -0.51 18.38
CA GLY A 192 -10.21 -0.78 17.66
C GLY A 192 -9.72 -2.23 17.81
N LEU A 193 -9.76 -2.78 19.03
CA LEU A 193 -9.37 -4.16 19.31
C LEU A 193 -10.25 -5.18 18.59
N ILE A 194 -11.56 -4.93 18.50
CA ILE A 194 -12.51 -5.74 17.72
C ILE A 194 -12.24 -5.58 16.22
N ALA A 195 -11.90 -4.38 15.77
CA ALA A 195 -11.63 -4.09 14.36
C ALA A 195 -10.37 -4.78 13.81
N ILE A 196 -9.42 -5.18 14.66
CA ILE A 196 -8.19 -5.87 14.23
C ILE A 196 -8.46 -7.22 13.57
N PRO A 197 -9.07 -8.22 14.25
CA PRO A 197 -9.35 -9.51 13.64
C PRO A 197 -10.33 -9.39 12.46
N VAL A 198 -11.27 -8.45 12.52
CA VAL A 198 -12.18 -8.15 11.40
C VAL A 198 -11.41 -7.64 10.18
N SER A 199 -10.47 -6.70 10.39
CA SER A 199 -9.63 -6.17 9.32
C SER A 199 -8.72 -7.24 8.71
N LEU A 200 -8.18 -8.14 9.54
CA LEU A 200 -7.36 -9.27 9.07
C LEU A 200 -8.18 -10.24 8.22
N ALA A 201 -9.37 -10.63 8.69
CA ALA A 201 -10.29 -11.50 7.97
C ALA A 201 -10.70 -10.91 6.62
N LEU A 202 -11.09 -9.63 6.61
CA LEU A 202 -11.47 -8.91 5.40
C LEU A 202 -10.29 -8.75 4.43
N GLN A 203 -9.06 -8.56 4.92
CA GLN A 203 -7.87 -8.51 4.08
C GLN A 203 -7.62 -9.86 3.38
N GLY A 204 -7.80 -10.98 4.07
CA GLY A 204 -7.67 -12.32 3.48
C GLY A 204 -8.75 -12.60 2.43
N LEU A 205 -10.01 -12.26 2.73
CA LEU A 205 -11.12 -12.38 1.79
C LEU A 205 -10.89 -11.54 0.54
N ASP A 206 -10.45 -10.29 0.74
CA ASP A 206 -10.17 -9.37 -0.35
C ASP A 206 -9.02 -9.86 -1.21
N ALA A 207 -7.92 -10.33 -0.59
CA ALA A 207 -6.77 -10.88 -1.32
C ALA A 207 -7.19 -12.06 -2.20
N LEU A 208 -7.90 -13.04 -1.65
CA LEU A 208 -8.35 -14.25 -2.38
C LEU A 208 -9.53 -14.04 -3.32
N ASN A 209 -10.15 -12.86 -3.29
CA ASN A 209 -11.47 -12.62 -3.87
C ASN A 209 -12.55 -13.62 -3.41
N ALA A 210 -12.45 -14.13 -2.18
CA ALA A 210 -13.25 -15.25 -1.72
C ALA A 210 -14.66 -14.84 -1.24
N SER A 211 -15.62 -15.77 -1.27
CA SER A 211 -16.95 -15.57 -0.69
C SER A 211 -16.88 -15.47 0.85
N TRP A 212 -17.92 -14.89 1.47
CA TRP A 212 -18.01 -14.77 2.93
C TRP A 212 -17.94 -16.11 3.67
N SER A 213 -18.41 -17.21 3.05
CA SER A 213 -18.30 -18.56 3.60
C SER A 213 -16.85 -19.02 3.80
N ALA A 214 -15.89 -18.45 3.06
CA ALA A 214 -14.47 -18.80 3.18
C ALA A 214 -13.85 -18.35 4.52
N LEU A 215 -14.52 -17.50 5.30
CA LEU A 215 -14.09 -17.09 6.64
C LEU A 215 -13.91 -18.27 7.61
N ALA A 216 -14.64 -19.37 7.39
CA ALA A 216 -14.51 -20.60 8.16
C ALA A 216 -13.23 -21.40 7.83
N GLY A 217 -12.59 -21.10 6.69
CA GLY A 217 -11.39 -21.81 6.23
C GLY A 217 -10.10 -21.14 6.68
N ALA A 218 -9.08 -21.95 7.00
CA ALA A 218 -7.75 -21.46 7.41
C ALA A 218 -7.05 -20.62 6.32
N GLN A 219 -7.35 -20.86 5.04
CA GLN A 219 -6.67 -20.22 3.91
C GLN A 219 -6.82 -18.69 3.91
N VAL A 220 -8.00 -18.17 4.29
CA VAL A 220 -8.25 -16.73 4.38
C VAL A 220 -7.33 -16.09 5.42
N TRP A 221 -7.21 -16.72 6.58
CA TRP A 221 -6.40 -16.22 7.69
C TRP A 221 -4.90 -16.34 7.41
N LEU A 222 -4.45 -17.48 6.88
CA LEU A 222 -3.05 -17.67 6.48
C LEU A 222 -2.63 -16.68 5.38
N THR A 223 -3.51 -16.45 4.40
CA THR A 223 -3.28 -15.44 3.36
C THR A 223 -3.13 -14.05 3.97
N ALA A 224 -4.03 -13.66 4.86
CA ALA A 224 -3.98 -12.36 5.51
C ALA A 224 -2.70 -12.18 6.35
N LEU A 225 -2.31 -13.22 7.09
CA LEU A 225 -1.08 -13.23 7.90
C LEU A 225 0.19 -13.10 7.05
N GLY A 226 0.18 -13.64 5.82
CA GLY A 226 1.27 -13.50 4.87
C GLY A 226 1.46 -12.10 4.25
N THR A 227 0.52 -11.17 4.46
CA THR A 227 0.63 -9.79 3.97
C THR A 227 1.36 -8.88 4.94
N THR A 228 1.99 -7.80 4.47
CA THR A 228 2.58 -6.77 5.36
C THR A 228 1.56 -6.02 6.21
N TYR A 229 0.28 -6.09 5.87
CA TYR A 229 -0.79 -5.54 6.69
C TYR A 229 -0.92 -6.27 8.04
N SER A 230 -0.54 -7.55 8.13
CA SER A 230 -0.55 -8.30 9.39
C SER A 230 0.41 -7.71 10.42
N ILE A 231 1.61 -7.26 9.98
CA ILE A 231 2.60 -6.57 10.83
C ILE A 231 2.02 -5.26 11.35
N THR A 232 1.32 -4.51 10.48
CA THR A 232 0.67 -3.26 10.86
C THR A 232 -0.42 -3.49 11.91
N LEU A 233 -1.24 -4.52 11.73
CA LEU A 233 -2.26 -4.90 12.69
C LEU A 233 -1.67 -5.41 14.01
N ALA A 234 -0.54 -6.11 13.98
CA ALA A 234 0.18 -6.55 15.19
C ALA A 234 0.71 -5.35 15.98
N LEU A 235 1.37 -4.38 15.32
CA LEU A 235 1.84 -3.15 15.95
C LEU A 235 0.68 -2.31 16.48
N ALA A 236 -0.43 -2.22 15.73
CA ALA A 236 -1.65 -1.55 16.18
C ALA A 236 -2.29 -2.24 17.40
N LEU A 237 -2.29 -3.58 17.45
CA LEU A 237 -2.76 -4.35 18.61
C LEU A 237 -1.95 -3.99 19.85
N LEU A 238 -0.62 -4.02 19.74
CA LEU A 238 0.27 -3.68 20.85
C LEU A 238 0.08 -2.22 21.29
N ALA A 239 -0.11 -1.29 20.36
CA ALA A 239 -0.40 0.10 20.66
C ALA A 239 -1.71 0.26 21.44
N LEU A 240 -2.79 -0.40 21.01
CA LEU A 240 -4.08 -0.37 21.68
C LEU A 240 -4.02 -1.00 23.07
N LEU A 241 -3.31 -2.13 23.24
CA LEU A 241 -3.13 -2.78 24.53
C LEU A 241 -2.30 -1.92 25.50
N ALA A 242 -1.23 -1.29 25.02
CA ALA A 242 -0.43 -0.36 25.82
C ALA A 242 -1.24 0.88 26.24
N ALA A 243 -2.05 1.43 25.33
CA ALA A 243 -2.97 2.52 25.64
C ALA A 243 -4.06 2.10 26.64
N TRP A 244 -4.58 0.89 26.53
CA TRP A 244 -5.58 0.33 27.45
C TRP A 244 -5.02 0.22 28.87
N ASP A 245 -3.83 -0.38 29.03
CA ASP A 245 -3.16 -0.44 30.34
C ASP A 245 -2.85 0.96 30.87
N ALA A 246 -2.34 1.86 30.02
CA ALA A 246 -2.07 3.24 30.36
C ALA A 246 -3.32 4.05 30.74
N LEU A 247 -4.54 3.60 30.43
CA LEU A 247 -5.81 4.21 30.89
C LEU A 247 -6.39 3.56 32.14
N LEU A 248 -6.13 2.27 32.37
CA LEU A 248 -6.67 1.53 33.52
C LEU A 248 -5.76 1.47 34.74
N THR A 249 -4.45 1.60 34.53
CA THR A 249 -3.48 1.40 35.61
C THR A 249 -3.56 2.50 36.66
N SER A 250 -3.56 2.13 37.94
CA SER A 250 -3.37 3.05 39.09
C SER A 250 -1.90 3.18 39.48
N ALA A 251 -0.99 2.77 38.58
CA ALA A 251 0.45 2.84 38.79
C ALA A 251 0.97 4.30 38.87
N SER A 252 2.25 4.45 39.20
CA SER A 252 2.89 5.76 39.28
C SER A 252 2.78 6.54 37.96
N PRO A 253 2.78 7.89 38.00
CA PRO A 253 2.69 8.72 36.80
C PRO A 253 3.76 8.40 35.73
N GLY A 254 4.96 7.98 36.16
CA GLY A 254 6.03 7.54 35.25
C GLY A 254 5.66 6.30 34.43
N ARG A 255 4.98 5.32 35.03
CA ARG A 255 4.53 4.10 34.32
C ARG A 255 3.42 4.40 33.32
N ILE A 256 2.47 5.26 33.69
CA ILE A 256 1.41 5.74 32.78
C ILE A 256 2.03 6.44 31.57
N ARG A 257 3.01 7.33 31.81
CA ARG A 257 3.72 8.05 30.76
C ARG A 257 4.49 7.11 29.84
N LEU A 258 5.21 6.15 30.40
CA LEU A 258 5.93 5.16 29.61
C LEU A 258 4.98 4.37 28.71
N GLY A 259 3.89 3.81 29.27
CA GLY A 259 2.90 3.06 28.49
C GLY A 259 2.25 3.89 27.39
N ALA A 260 1.92 5.15 27.65
CA ALA A 260 1.35 6.06 26.64
C ALA A 260 2.36 6.40 25.53
N ILE A 261 3.63 6.64 25.86
CA ILE A 261 4.69 6.87 24.86
C ILE A 261 4.90 5.62 24.03
N THR A 262 4.97 4.44 24.66
CA THR A 262 5.09 3.15 23.96
C THR A 262 3.93 2.97 22.99
N ALA A 263 2.69 3.25 23.40
CA ALA A 263 1.52 3.14 22.54
C ALA A 263 1.61 4.06 21.30
N VAL A 264 2.03 5.31 21.48
CA VAL A 264 2.18 6.29 20.38
C VAL A 264 3.33 5.89 19.44
N VAL A 265 4.45 5.42 19.97
CA VAL A 265 5.59 4.95 19.16
C VAL A 265 5.19 3.73 18.32
N LEU A 266 4.52 2.75 18.93
CA LEU A 266 4.00 1.56 18.24
C LEU A 266 2.98 1.93 17.15
N LEU A 267 2.09 2.88 17.43
CA LEU A 267 1.12 3.40 16.46
C LEU A 267 1.84 4.05 15.26
N GLY A 268 2.80 4.95 15.51
CA GLY A 268 3.58 5.55 14.45
C GLY A 268 4.34 4.51 13.63
N ALA A 269 4.94 3.51 14.29
CA ALA A 269 5.63 2.41 13.63
C ALA A 269 4.68 1.57 12.76
N ALA A 270 3.45 1.31 13.22
CA ALA A 270 2.44 0.57 12.46
C ALA A 270 2.18 1.22 11.08
N PHE A 271 1.99 2.54 11.05
CA PHE A 271 1.76 3.27 9.80
C PHE A 271 3.03 3.51 8.97
N ALA A 272 4.21 3.51 9.60
CA ALA A 272 5.48 3.60 8.88
C ALA A 272 5.92 2.24 8.29
N ALA A 273 5.45 1.12 8.86
CA ALA A 273 5.79 -0.23 8.44
C ALA A 273 5.06 -0.68 7.16
N SER A 274 3.86 -0.17 6.90
CA SER A 274 3.12 -0.46 5.67
C SER A 274 2.36 0.76 5.13
N GLY A 275 1.81 0.63 3.93
CA GLY A 275 0.92 1.62 3.34
C GLY A 275 1.57 2.48 2.26
N HIS A 276 0.75 2.90 1.30
CA HIS A 276 1.23 3.57 0.09
C HIS A 276 1.94 4.92 0.34
N ALA A 277 1.86 5.49 1.55
CA ALA A 277 2.57 6.71 1.91
C ALA A 277 3.99 6.45 2.42
N SER A 278 4.24 5.35 3.12
CA SER A 278 5.55 5.02 3.66
C SER A 278 6.52 4.46 2.61
N VAL A 279 5.98 3.94 1.50
CA VAL A 279 6.75 3.41 0.36
C VAL A 279 7.02 4.46 -0.74
N ALA A 280 6.70 5.72 -0.52
CA ALA A 280 7.00 6.79 -1.50
C ALA A 280 8.53 7.04 -1.55
N PRO A 281 9.14 7.14 -2.75
CA PRO A 281 10.55 7.49 -2.87
C PRO A 281 10.74 9.01 -2.61
N PRO A 282 11.81 9.42 -1.91
CA PRO A 282 12.75 8.57 -1.16
C PRO A 282 12.15 8.06 0.17
N GLN A 283 12.26 6.74 0.43
CA GLN A 283 11.62 6.12 1.60
C GLN A 283 12.20 6.60 2.95
N TRP A 284 13.48 7.00 2.98
CA TRP A 284 14.12 7.55 4.17
C TRP A 284 13.47 8.86 4.63
N LEU A 285 12.78 9.57 3.72
CA LEU A 285 12.04 10.80 4.03
C LEU A 285 10.55 10.51 4.26
N ALA A 286 9.97 9.62 3.44
CA ALA A 286 8.55 9.29 3.52
C ALA A 286 8.17 8.59 4.84
N ARG A 287 8.95 7.59 5.30
CA ARG A 287 8.64 6.84 6.53
C ARG A 287 8.63 7.73 7.78
N PRO A 288 9.65 8.57 8.05
CA PRO A 288 9.59 9.52 9.16
C PRO A 288 8.45 10.54 9.02
N ALA A 289 8.16 11.02 7.81
CA ALA A 289 7.06 11.96 7.59
C ALA A 289 5.70 11.34 7.94
N VAL A 290 5.44 10.09 7.53
CA VAL A 290 4.22 9.35 7.93
C VAL A 290 4.16 9.18 9.44
N TRP A 291 5.27 8.76 10.07
CA TRP A 291 5.34 8.57 11.52
C TRP A 291 5.00 9.87 12.26
N LEU A 292 5.65 10.97 11.90
CA LEU A 292 5.43 12.30 12.50
C LEU A 292 4.00 12.78 12.31
N HIS A 293 3.45 12.60 11.09
CA HIS A 293 2.07 12.98 10.79
C HIS A 293 1.08 12.21 11.66
N VAL A 294 1.22 10.89 11.76
CA VAL A 294 0.34 10.02 12.55
C VAL A 294 0.43 10.33 14.04
N VAL A 295 1.64 10.54 14.57
CA VAL A 295 1.84 10.93 15.97
C VAL A 295 1.19 12.29 16.26
N ALA A 296 1.34 13.26 15.36
CA ALA A 296 0.74 14.59 15.51
C ALA A 296 -0.79 14.54 15.45
N VAL A 297 -1.38 13.79 14.50
CA VAL A 297 -2.83 13.56 14.45
C VAL A 297 -3.33 12.91 15.74
N THR A 298 -2.62 11.89 16.24
CA THR A 298 -3.00 11.17 17.46
C THR A 298 -2.98 12.10 18.68
N ALA A 299 -1.94 12.92 18.82
CA ALA A 299 -1.82 13.87 19.92
C ALA A 299 -2.91 14.95 19.89
N TRP A 300 -3.31 15.40 18.69
CA TRP A 300 -4.38 16.37 18.53
C TRP A 300 -5.77 15.74 18.77
N LEU A 301 -6.13 14.74 17.97
CA LEU A 301 -7.50 14.19 17.98
C LEU A 301 -7.81 13.45 19.28
N GLY A 302 -6.86 12.70 19.82
CA GLY A 302 -7.10 11.95 21.06
C GLY A 302 -7.15 12.80 22.32
N ALA A 303 -6.76 14.07 22.26
CA ALA A 303 -7.01 15.01 23.34
C ALA A 303 -8.48 15.47 23.42
N LEU A 304 -9.24 15.39 22.32
CA LEU A 304 -10.59 15.97 22.23
C LEU A 304 -11.59 15.28 23.17
N ILE A 305 -11.57 13.94 23.29
CA ILE A 305 -12.49 13.20 24.16
C ILE A 305 -12.24 13.53 25.66
N PRO A 306 -11.01 13.44 26.18
CA PRO A 306 -10.71 13.87 27.55
C PRO A 306 -11.06 15.34 27.80
N LEU A 307 -10.70 16.25 26.89
CA LEU A 307 -11.01 17.67 27.02
C LEU A 307 -12.53 17.91 27.05
N LEU A 308 -13.30 17.24 26.20
CA LEU A 308 -14.74 17.37 26.17
C LEU A 308 -15.37 17.01 27.52
N GLY A 309 -14.96 15.91 28.15
CA GLY A 309 -15.49 15.56 29.46
C GLY A 309 -14.98 16.45 30.59
N LEU A 310 -13.74 16.95 30.53
CA LEU A 310 -13.28 17.98 31.48
C LEU A 310 -14.11 19.26 31.36
N VAL A 311 -14.39 19.70 30.13
CA VAL A 311 -15.23 20.88 29.85
C VAL A 311 -16.66 20.66 30.32
N ARG A 312 -17.24 19.47 30.11
CA ARG A 312 -18.61 19.14 30.56
C ARG A 312 -18.72 19.05 32.08
N ASN A 313 -17.76 18.42 32.75
CA ASN A 313 -17.79 18.17 34.18
C ASN A 313 -17.36 19.39 35.03
N ASN A 314 -16.66 20.36 34.43
CA ASN A 314 -16.21 21.60 35.08
C ASN A 314 -15.42 21.38 36.39
N GLY A 315 -14.56 20.37 36.42
CA GLY A 315 -13.78 20.05 37.62
C GLY A 315 -12.50 20.89 37.76
N VAL A 316 -11.86 20.82 38.93
CA VAL A 316 -10.59 21.51 39.28
C VAL A 316 -9.47 21.27 38.24
N GLN A 317 -9.53 20.17 37.50
CA GLN A 317 -8.52 19.81 36.50
C GLN A 317 -8.70 20.48 35.15
N LEU A 318 -9.84 21.16 34.88
CA LEU A 318 -10.13 21.76 33.59
C LEU A 318 -9.09 22.81 33.18
N LEU A 319 -8.88 23.83 34.01
CA LEU A 319 -8.01 24.96 33.66
C LEU A 319 -6.54 24.52 33.47
N PRO A 320 -5.92 23.73 34.37
CA PRO A 320 -4.55 23.25 34.17
C PRO A 320 -4.40 22.41 32.89
N ALA A 321 -5.38 21.55 32.59
CA ALA A 321 -5.36 20.71 31.39
C ALA A 321 -5.48 21.56 30.12
N LEU A 322 -6.42 22.52 30.10
CA LEU A 322 -6.66 23.41 28.98
C LEU A 322 -5.44 24.29 28.68
N THR A 323 -4.77 24.82 29.71
CA THR A 323 -3.54 25.61 29.56
C THR A 323 -2.40 24.78 28.97
N ARG A 324 -2.14 23.58 29.51
CA ARG A 324 -1.08 22.68 28.99
C ARG A 324 -1.35 22.26 27.55
N PHE A 325 -2.58 21.86 27.26
CA PHE A 325 -2.98 21.50 25.89
C PHE A 325 -2.76 22.67 24.94
N SER A 326 -3.25 23.86 25.30
CA SER A 326 -3.10 25.08 24.50
C SER A 326 -1.63 25.47 24.29
N TYR A 327 -0.74 25.20 25.24
CA TYR A 327 0.68 25.46 25.08
C TYR A 327 1.34 24.49 24.08
N HIS A 328 1.09 23.18 24.21
CA HIS A 328 1.75 22.16 23.38
C HIS A 328 1.16 22.01 21.97
N ILE A 329 -0.14 22.24 21.79
CA ILE A 329 -0.84 21.95 20.52
C ILE A 329 -0.28 22.73 19.33
N ARG A 330 0.28 23.93 19.55
CA ARG A 330 0.88 24.74 18.49
C ARG A 330 2.06 24.04 17.80
N TRP A 331 2.87 23.30 18.57
CA TRP A 331 4.02 22.55 18.05
C TRP A 331 3.56 21.28 17.35
N VAL A 332 2.56 20.60 17.92
CA VAL A 332 1.91 19.44 17.29
C VAL A 332 1.33 19.82 15.92
N VAL A 333 0.63 20.96 15.84
CA VAL A 333 0.09 21.48 14.57
C VAL A 333 1.18 21.85 13.58
N ALA A 334 2.29 22.47 14.02
CA ALA A 334 3.41 22.77 13.15
C ALA A 334 4.02 21.49 12.52
N VAL A 335 4.25 20.45 13.33
CA VAL A 335 4.72 19.14 12.85
C VAL A 335 3.69 18.50 11.90
N LEU A 336 2.40 18.59 12.23
CA LEU A 336 1.32 18.06 11.40
C LEU A 336 1.29 18.69 10.01
N LEU A 337 1.41 20.02 9.94
CA LEU A 337 1.41 20.77 8.69
C LEU A 337 2.66 20.48 7.86
N ALA A 338 3.85 20.51 8.48
CA ALA A 338 5.11 20.24 7.80
C ALA A 338 5.16 18.81 7.23
N SER A 339 4.82 17.81 8.05
CA SER A 339 4.75 16.41 7.61
C SER A 339 3.65 16.19 6.57
N GLY A 340 2.48 16.82 6.73
CA GLY A 340 1.37 16.70 5.79
C GLY A 340 1.67 17.31 4.42
N LEU A 341 2.30 18.48 4.39
CA LEU A 341 2.74 19.13 3.15
C LEU A 341 3.80 18.28 2.44
N LEU A 342 4.81 17.80 3.18
CA LEU A 342 5.85 16.93 2.63
C LEU A 342 5.24 15.66 2.02
N LEU A 343 4.33 14.99 2.74
CA LEU A 343 3.63 13.83 2.20
C LEU A 343 2.77 14.18 0.98
N ALA A 344 2.08 15.32 0.96
CA ALA A 344 1.31 15.74 -0.21
C ALA A 344 2.22 15.90 -1.44
N VAL A 345 3.40 16.51 -1.29
CA VAL A 345 4.39 16.68 -2.36
C VAL A 345 4.95 15.34 -2.83
N LEU A 346 5.28 14.41 -1.92
CA LEU A 346 5.80 13.09 -2.29
C LEU A 346 4.76 12.20 -2.99
N GLN A 347 3.47 12.44 -2.75
CA GLN A 347 2.37 11.63 -3.28
C GLN A 347 1.77 12.17 -4.58
N LEU A 348 1.77 13.50 -4.74
CA LEU A 348 1.28 14.18 -5.94
C LEU A 348 2.44 14.42 -6.90
N ASP A 349 2.48 13.67 -7.99
CA ASP A 349 3.46 13.87 -9.05
C ASP A 349 3.29 15.25 -9.73
N HIS A 350 2.04 15.63 -9.99
CA HIS A 350 1.67 16.93 -10.56
C HIS A 350 0.41 17.50 -9.89
N VAL A 351 0.29 18.83 -9.85
CA VAL A 351 -0.86 19.52 -9.22
C VAL A 351 -2.20 19.11 -9.87
N THR A 352 -2.20 18.87 -11.18
CA THR A 352 -3.41 18.45 -11.92
C THR A 352 -3.98 17.11 -11.44
N ALA A 353 -3.15 16.27 -10.80
CA ALA A 353 -3.61 15.01 -10.21
C ALA A 353 -4.62 15.22 -9.07
N LEU A 354 -4.67 16.41 -8.46
CA LEU A 354 -5.61 16.73 -7.37
C LEU A 354 -7.08 16.59 -7.81
N TRP A 355 -7.44 17.01 -9.02
CA TRP A 355 -8.82 16.93 -9.51
C TRP A 355 -9.05 15.83 -10.55
N ARG A 356 -7.98 15.35 -11.21
CA ARG A 356 -8.08 14.30 -12.24
C ARG A 356 -8.01 12.87 -11.70
N THR A 357 -7.55 12.66 -10.47
CA THR A 357 -7.43 11.32 -9.88
C THR A 357 -8.38 11.16 -8.68
N ALA A 358 -8.90 9.95 -8.48
CA ALA A 358 -9.72 9.63 -7.30
C ALA A 358 -8.93 9.85 -5.99
N TYR A 359 -7.64 9.52 -5.99
CA TYR A 359 -6.74 9.78 -4.85
C TYR A 359 -6.67 11.27 -4.51
N GLY A 360 -6.50 12.12 -5.54
CA GLY A 360 -6.47 13.58 -5.41
C GLY A 360 -7.78 14.17 -4.91
N GLN A 361 -8.92 13.66 -5.39
CA GLN A 361 -10.25 14.10 -4.95
C GLN A 361 -10.47 13.79 -3.46
N ILE A 362 -10.06 12.61 -2.99
CA ILE A 362 -10.07 12.26 -1.55
C ILE A 362 -9.17 13.24 -0.76
N LEU A 363 -8.00 13.58 -1.29
CA LEU A 363 -7.10 14.55 -0.66
C LEU A 363 -7.74 15.95 -0.60
N LEU A 364 -8.42 16.41 -1.65
CA LEU A 364 -9.14 17.69 -1.65
C LEU A 364 -10.25 17.72 -0.59
N CYS A 365 -11.07 16.66 -0.53
CA CYS A 365 -12.09 16.51 0.52
C CYS A 365 -11.46 16.54 1.92
N LYS A 366 -10.34 15.82 2.12
CA LYS A 366 -9.59 15.85 3.38
C LYS A 366 -9.11 17.27 3.72
N LEU A 367 -8.53 17.98 2.76
CA LEU A 367 -8.02 19.35 2.96
C LEU A 367 -9.14 20.33 3.31
N ALA A 368 -10.31 20.23 2.67
CA ALA A 368 -11.47 21.06 2.99
C ALA A 368 -11.97 20.80 4.42
N LEU A 369 -12.11 19.54 4.82
CA LEU A 369 -12.52 19.16 6.18
C LEU A 369 -11.50 19.60 7.23
N VAL A 370 -10.21 19.42 6.95
CA VAL A 370 -9.12 19.85 7.85
C VAL A 370 -9.06 21.38 7.95
N ALA A 371 -9.31 22.12 6.87
CA ALA A 371 -9.40 23.58 6.90
C ALA A 371 -10.56 24.04 7.81
N ALA A 372 -11.74 23.41 7.71
CA ALA A 372 -12.85 23.68 8.61
C ALA A 372 -12.49 23.38 10.08
N LEU A 373 -11.77 22.28 10.33
CA LEU A 373 -11.29 21.90 11.66
C LEU A 373 -10.29 22.93 12.21
N PHE A 374 -9.38 23.46 11.38
CA PHE A 374 -8.47 24.54 11.78
C PHE A 374 -9.19 25.85 12.08
N LEU A 375 -10.24 26.20 11.33
CA LEU A 375 -11.04 27.39 11.62
C LEU A 375 -11.72 27.29 12.99
N LEU A 376 -12.31 26.14 13.31
CA LEU A 376 -12.89 25.88 14.64
C LEU A 376 -11.83 25.89 15.74
N ALA A 377 -10.67 25.27 15.50
CA ALA A 377 -9.58 25.23 16.47
C ALA A 377 -8.99 26.62 16.73
N ALA A 378 -8.86 27.45 15.69
CA ALA A 378 -8.42 28.85 15.80
C ALA A 378 -9.45 29.68 16.59
N TRP A 379 -10.74 29.51 16.29
CA TRP A 379 -11.82 30.15 17.05
C TRP A 379 -11.78 29.76 18.53
N ASN A 380 -11.66 28.46 18.81
CA ASN A 380 -11.53 27.94 20.17
C ASN A 380 -10.36 28.59 20.90
N ARG A 381 -9.17 28.57 20.29
CA ARG A 381 -7.94 29.10 20.88
C ARG A 381 -8.01 30.60 21.17
N TYR A 382 -8.42 31.40 20.18
CA TYR A 382 -8.29 32.86 20.26
C TYR A 382 -9.51 33.55 20.88
N ARG A 383 -10.69 32.91 20.89
CA ARG A 383 -11.92 33.48 21.45
C ARG A 383 -12.36 32.80 22.74
N LEU A 384 -12.44 31.47 22.75
CA LEU A 384 -13.10 30.74 23.85
C LEU A 384 -12.16 30.33 24.97
N THR A 385 -10.92 29.95 24.66
CA THR A 385 -9.95 29.50 25.68
C THR A 385 -9.69 30.60 26.70
N ALA A 386 -9.41 31.83 26.28
CA ALA A 386 -9.19 32.96 27.19
C ALA A 386 -10.42 33.22 28.08
N ALA A 387 -11.61 33.27 27.48
CA ALA A 387 -12.87 33.47 28.21
C ALA A 387 -13.16 32.35 29.23
N VAL A 388 -12.79 31.10 28.93
CA VAL A 388 -12.93 29.97 29.87
C VAL A 388 -11.93 30.08 31.02
N LEU A 389 -10.69 30.53 30.75
CA LEU A 389 -9.68 30.78 31.78
C LEU A 389 -10.08 31.92 32.72
N GLU A 390 -10.88 32.87 32.24
CA GLU A 390 -11.51 33.94 33.02
C GLU A 390 -12.77 33.48 33.81
N GLY A 391 -13.15 32.20 33.72
CA GLY A 391 -14.30 31.64 34.46
C GLY A 391 -15.67 31.86 33.80
N LYS A 392 -15.73 32.25 32.52
CA LYS A 392 -17.02 32.50 31.84
C LYS A 392 -17.72 31.20 31.46
N GLU A 393 -18.78 30.86 32.21
CA GLU A 393 -19.59 29.64 32.01
C GLU A 393 -20.23 29.51 30.61
N ALA A 394 -20.66 30.63 30.01
CA ALA A 394 -21.21 30.62 28.65
C ALA A 394 -20.15 30.21 27.62
N ALA A 395 -18.91 30.68 27.78
CA ALA A 395 -17.79 30.30 26.92
C ALA A 395 -17.42 28.83 27.08
N ARG A 396 -17.50 28.27 28.30
CA ARG A 396 -17.27 26.84 28.57
C ARG A 396 -18.28 25.96 27.83
N ARG A 397 -19.57 26.29 27.90
CA ARG A 397 -20.63 25.56 27.17
C ARG A 397 -20.47 25.69 25.65
N ALA A 398 -20.08 26.86 25.16
CA ALA A 398 -19.76 27.04 23.74
C ALA A 398 -18.55 26.17 23.33
N LEU A 399 -17.48 26.16 24.11
CA LEU A 399 -16.29 25.35 23.88
C LEU A 399 -16.63 23.85 23.80
N GLY A 400 -17.47 23.34 24.71
CA GLY A 400 -17.91 21.94 24.67
C GLY A 400 -18.69 21.56 23.41
N ARG A 401 -19.53 22.48 22.88
CA ARG A 401 -20.25 22.28 21.61
C ARG A 401 -19.28 22.25 20.43
N ILE A 402 -18.31 23.16 20.39
CA ILE A 402 -17.33 23.21 19.29
C ILE A 402 -16.39 22.01 19.35
N ILE A 403 -15.92 21.57 20.52
CA ILE A 403 -15.13 20.32 20.63
C ILE A 403 -15.95 19.13 20.12
N THR A 404 -17.26 19.09 20.36
CA THR A 404 -18.12 18.04 19.80
C THR A 404 -18.15 18.11 18.27
N ALA A 405 -18.26 19.31 17.69
CA ALA A 405 -18.17 19.50 16.23
C ALA A 405 -16.79 19.13 15.66
N GLU A 406 -15.70 19.45 16.37
CA GLU A 406 -14.34 19.03 16.01
C GLU A 406 -14.20 17.50 15.99
N ILE A 407 -14.79 16.79 16.95
CA ILE A 407 -14.81 15.31 16.97
C ILE A 407 -15.57 14.77 15.75
N VAL A 408 -16.73 15.33 15.41
CA VAL A 408 -17.52 14.91 14.24
C VAL A 408 -16.73 15.14 12.95
N LEU A 409 -16.13 16.33 12.77
CA LEU A 409 -15.28 16.63 11.61
C LEU A 409 -14.06 15.71 11.54
N ALA A 410 -13.44 15.42 12.69
CA ALA A 410 -12.32 14.49 12.76
C ALA A 410 -12.75 13.07 12.32
N LEU A 411 -13.93 12.59 12.74
CA LEU A 411 -14.49 11.32 12.26
C LEU A 411 -14.74 11.34 10.75
N CYS A 412 -15.26 12.44 10.20
CA CYS A 412 -15.40 12.60 8.74
C CYS A 412 -14.05 12.55 8.03
N VAL A 413 -13.02 13.23 8.55
CA VAL A 413 -11.65 13.18 8.01
C VAL A 413 -11.11 11.74 8.00
N LEU A 414 -11.27 11.01 9.11
CA LEU A 414 -10.84 9.61 9.19
C LEU A 414 -11.61 8.71 8.23
N GLY A 415 -12.92 8.94 8.05
CA GLY A 415 -13.75 8.23 7.08
C GLY A 415 -13.30 8.48 5.64
N VAL A 416 -13.03 9.74 5.28
CA VAL A 416 -12.50 10.10 3.95
C VAL A 416 -11.12 9.46 3.72
N VAL A 417 -10.21 9.55 4.69
CA VAL A 417 -8.87 8.95 4.60
C VAL A 417 -8.93 7.41 4.48
N ALA A 418 -9.92 6.75 5.09
CA ALA A 418 -10.10 5.31 4.96
C ALA A 418 -10.40 4.87 3.51
N LEU A 419 -10.95 5.76 2.67
CA LEU A 419 -11.21 5.48 1.25
C LEU A 419 -9.93 5.31 0.42
N TRP A 420 -8.78 5.82 0.88
CA TRP A 420 -7.50 5.58 0.18
C TRP A 420 -7.13 4.11 0.05
N ARG A 421 -7.79 3.19 0.78
CA ARG A 421 -7.67 1.75 0.57
C ARG A 421 -8.09 1.29 -0.83
N PHE A 422 -8.93 2.07 -1.52
CA PHE A 422 -9.49 1.71 -2.83
C PHE A 422 -8.92 2.54 -3.98
N THR A 423 -8.01 3.47 -3.69
CA THR A 423 -7.44 4.37 -4.71
C THR A 423 -5.91 4.29 -4.66
N PRO A 424 -5.24 3.80 -5.72
CA PRO A 424 -3.79 3.89 -5.79
C PRO A 424 -3.35 5.37 -5.79
N PRO A 425 -2.20 5.72 -5.21
CA PRO A 425 -1.67 7.08 -5.26
C PRO A 425 -1.46 7.58 -6.68
N ALA A 426 -1.62 8.88 -6.89
CA ALA A 426 -1.45 9.51 -8.21
C ALA A 426 -0.10 9.17 -8.86
N ARG A 427 1.00 9.16 -8.10
CA ARG A 427 2.34 8.79 -8.59
C ARG A 427 2.43 7.37 -9.18
N VAL A 428 1.62 6.43 -8.68
CA VAL A 428 1.58 5.05 -9.19
C VAL A 428 0.80 5.00 -10.50
N MET A 429 -0.19 5.87 -10.66
CA MET A 429 -0.96 5.99 -11.90
C MET A 429 -0.17 6.72 -13.00
N SER A 430 0.64 7.72 -12.64
CA SER A 430 1.47 8.48 -13.59
C SER A 430 2.73 7.73 -14.04
N ALA A 431 3.22 6.79 -13.22
CA ALA A 431 4.32 5.90 -13.55
C ALA A 431 4.10 5.07 -14.83
N GLY A 432 2.86 5.00 -15.34
CA GLY A 432 2.49 4.22 -16.52
C GLY A 432 2.40 2.73 -16.23
N ALA A 433 1.67 1.99 -17.06
CA ALA A 433 1.74 0.53 -17.03
C ALA A 433 3.15 0.09 -17.50
N PRO A 434 3.71 -1.00 -16.94
CA PRO A 434 4.90 -1.59 -17.52
C PRO A 434 4.62 -1.92 -18.98
N VAL A 435 5.52 -1.50 -19.88
CA VAL A 435 5.40 -1.81 -21.30
C VAL A 435 6.30 -2.98 -21.59
N VAL A 436 5.73 -4.08 -22.05
CA VAL A 436 6.51 -5.22 -22.50
C VAL A 436 6.03 -5.70 -23.83
N VAL A 437 6.96 -5.71 -24.77
CA VAL A 437 6.71 -6.04 -26.16
C VAL A 437 7.79 -7.01 -26.57
N SER A 438 7.38 -8.08 -27.22
CA SER A 438 8.32 -9.07 -27.74
C SER A 438 8.21 -9.16 -29.25
N ALA A 439 9.34 -9.38 -29.90
CA ALA A 439 9.44 -9.63 -31.32
C ALA A 439 10.25 -10.92 -31.51
N HIS A 440 9.77 -11.79 -32.38
CA HIS A 440 10.48 -13.01 -32.76
C HIS A 440 10.99 -12.85 -34.18
N LEU A 441 12.32 -12.84 -34.34
CA LEU A 441 12.99 -12.64 -35.62
C LEU A 441 13.57 -13.97 -36.09
N HIS A 442 13.34 -14.28 -37.36
CA HIS A 442 13.82 -15.53 -37.97
C HIS A 442 14.66 -15.23 -39.21
N GLY A 443 15.80 -15.90 -39.32
CA GLY A 443 16.57 -15.99 -40.55
C GLY A 443 16.98 -17.44 -40.82
N ALA A 444 17.70 -17.64 -41.92
CA ALA A 444 18.10 -18.98 -42.36
C ALA A 444 19.04 -19.69 -41.37
N SER A 445 19.86 -18.94 -40.63
CA SER A 445 20.93 -19.46 -39.76
C SER A 445 20.84 -19.01 -38.31
N ALA A 446 19.90 -18.13 -37.96
CA ALA A 446 19.73 -17.61 -36.61
C ALA A 446 18.27 -17.26 -36.30
N MET A 447 17.89 -17.46 -35.05
CA MET A 447 16.62 -17.04 -34.47
C MET A 447 16.90 -16.10 -33.29
N VAL A 448 16.10 -15.05 -33.17
CA VAL A 448 16.23 -14.09 -32.07
C VAL A 448 14.89 -13.85 -31.41
N GLN A 449 14.85 -14.04 -30.10
CA GLN A 449 13.78 -13.54 -29.25
C GLN A 449 14.20 -12.20 -28.67
N ALA A 450 13.56 -11.12 -29.13
CA ALA A 450 13.74 -9.78 -28.61
C ALA A 450 12.59 -9.45 -27.63
N VAL A 451 12.92 -9.00 -26.43
CA VAL A 451 11.95 -8.59 -25.40
C VAL A 451 12.33 -7.19 -24.93
N TYR A 452 11.55 -6.20 -25.33
CA TYR A 452 11.63 -4.85 -24.78
C TYR A 452 10.76 -4.78 -23.52
N ALA A 453 11.34 -4.36 -22.40
CA ALA A 453 10.63 -4.15 -21.16
C ALA A 453 10.94 -2.77 -20.58
N GLN A 454 9.91 -2.01 -20.27
CA GLN A 454 9.97 -0.74 -19.56
C GLN A 454 9.22 -0.88 -18.24
N ALA A 455 9.93 -0.75 -17.13
CA ALA A 455 9.33 -0.82 -15.80
C ALA A 455 8.47 0.42 -15.52
N ALA A 456 7.39 0.25 -14.76
CA ALA A 456 6.57 1.38 -14.31
C ALA A 456 7.43 2.41 -13.55
N GLY A 457 7.35 3.67 -13.94
CA GLY A 457 8.07 4.77 -13.27
C GLY A 457 9.54 4.93 -13.67
N SER A 458 10.04 4.14 -14.64
CA SER A 458 11.39 4.29 -15.21
C SER A 458 11.53 5.48 -16.20
N GLY A 459 10.45 6.24 -16.41
CA GLY A 459 10.35 7.24 -17.48
C GLY A 459 10.24 6.57 -18.85
N GLN A 460 10.90 7.13 -19.87
CA GLN A 460 11.00 6.49 -21.19
C GLN A 460 12.12 5.43 -21.29
N ALA A 461 12.82 5.10 -20.21
CA ALA A 461 13.94 4.17 -20.25
C ALA A 461 13.50 2.71 -20.08
N GLY A 462 13.61 1.90 -21.12
CA GLY A 462 13.44 0.45 -21.07
C GLY A 462 14.76 -0.32 -21.23
N THR A 463 14.66 -1.63 -21.15
CA THR A 463 15.74 -2.57 -21.45
C THR A 463 15.27 -3.48 -22.58
N LEU A 464 16.10 -3.63 -23.61
CA LEU A 464 15.89 -4.65 -24.64
C LEU A 464 16.76 -5.86 -24.31
N GLN A 465 16.14 -7.02 -24.11
CA GLN A 465 16.83 -8.30 -23.97
C GLN A 465 16.74 -9.08 -25.27
N LEU A 466 17.85 -9.69 -25.67
CA LEU A 466 17.98 -10.50 -26.87
C LEU A 466 18.46 -11.89 -26.48
N THR A 467 17.73 -12.91 -26.91
CA THR A 467 18.18 -14.31 -26.85
C THR A 467 18.41 -14.81 -28.27
N LEU A 468 19.66 -15.12 -28.60
CA LEU A 468 20.10 -15.54 -29.92
C LEU A 468 20.36 -17.04 -29.91
N THR A 469 19.74 -17.76 -30.84
CA THR A 469 19.94 -19.20 -31.04
C THR A 469 20.17 -19.53 -32.51
N ASP A 470 20.83 -20.65 -32.77
CA ASP A 470 20.92 -21.23 -34.12
C ASP A 470 19.64 -22.00 -34.52
N ALA A 471 19.65 -22.63 -35.69
CA ALA A 471 18.53 -23.42 -36.20
C ALA A 471 18.22 -24.68 -35.36
N GLN A 472 19.18 -25.15 -34.55
CA GLN A 472 19.05 -26.28 -33.64
C GLN A 472 18.68 -25.83 -32.21
N SER A 473 18.36 -24.54 -32.02
CA SER A 473 18.07 -23.90 -30.73
C SER A 473 19.25 -23.87 -29.74
N ALA A 474 20.49 -24.05 -30.22
CA ALA A 474 21.67 -23.87 -29.39
C ALA A 474 22.05 -22.38 -29.29
N PRO A 475 22.65 -21.92 -28.18
CA PRO A 475 23.04 -20.52 -28.02
C PRO A 475 24.04 -20.05 -29.08
N LEU A 476 23.71 -18.98 -29.80
CA LEU A 476 24.61 -18.38 -30.78
C LEU A 476 25.61 -17.45 -30.07
N LEU A 477 26.89 -17.53 -30.42
CA LEU A 477 27.98 -16.78 -29.77
C LEU A 477 28.64 -15.77 -30.72
N PRO A 478 27.97 -14.66 -31.05
CA PRO A 478 28.56 -13.60 -31.88
C PRO A 478 29.63 -12.80 -31.11
N ILE A 479 30.50 -12.12 -31.85
CA ILE A 479 31.51 -11.20 -31.28
C ILE A 479 30.92 -9.81 -30.98
N ALA A 480 29.85 -9.41 -31.69
CA ALA A 480 29.13 -8.17 -31.44
C ALA A 480 27.68 -8.25 -31.94
N VAL A 481 26.79 -7.47 -31.33
CA VAL A 481 25.41 -7.30 -31.76
C VAL A 481 25.05 -5.82 -31.75
N ASP A 482 24.76 -5.27 -32.93
CA ASP A 482 24.27 -3.92 -33.09
C ASP A 482 22.76 -3.94 -33.35
N VAL A 483 22.05 -3.02 -32.71
CA VAL A 483 20.60 -2.90 -32.70
C VAL A 483 20.23 -1.54 -33.27
N SER A 484 19.37 -1.54 -34.28
CA SER A 484 18.84 -0.33 -34.89
C SER A 484 17.32 -0.29 -34.78
N PHE A 485 16.79 0.85 -34.36
CA PHE A 485 15.35 1.10 -34.29
C PHE A 485 14.98 2.14 -35.33
N LEU A 486 14.09 1.76 -36.25
CA LEU A 486 13.62 2.62 -37.33
C LEU A 486 12.12 2.86 -37.20
N ASN A 487 11.67 4.05 -37.54
CA ASN A 487 10.25 4.36 -37.72
C ASN A 487 10.10 5.20 -38.99
N ALA A 488 9.72 4.55 -40.08
CA ALA A 488 9.66 5.16 -41.42
C ALA A 488 8.66 6.31 -41.52
N SER A 489 7.63 6.34 -40.67
CA SER A 489 6.60 7.39 -40.68
C SER A 489 6.99 8.66 -39.91
N SER A 490 8.04 8.61 -39.09
CA SER A 490 8.48 9.73 -38.24
C SER A 490 9.51 10.66 -38.88
N GLY A 491 10.14 10.25 -39.98
CA GLY A 491 11.25 10.99 -40.60
C GLY A 491 12.52 11.07 -39.75
N MET A 492 12.63 10.29 -38.67
CA MET A 492 13.81 10.25 -37.79
C MET A 492 14.90 9.32 -38.33
N GLU A 493 16.15 9.67 -38.07
CA GLU A 493 17.28 8.78 -38.31
C GLU A 493 17.21 7.52 -37.41
N PRO A 494 17.74 6.37 -37.88
CA PRO A 494 17.77 5.14 -37.10
C PRO A 494 18.47 5.32 -35.76
N LEU A 495 17.82 4.89 -34.68
CA LEU A 495 18.44 4.89 -33.36
C LEU A 495 19.36 3.67 -33.23
N LEU A 496 20.67 3.89 -33.26
CA LEU A 496 21.68 2.83 -33.16
C LEU A 496 22.12 2.60 -31.71
N ARG A 497 22.17 1.33 -31.29
CA ARG A 497 22.65 0.91 -29.97
C ARG A 497 23.45 -0.38 -30.10
N ARG A 498 24.58 -0.46 -29.39
CA ARG A 498 25.35 -1.71 -29.26
C ARG A 498 24.85 -2.48 -28.03
N ALA A 499 24.54 -3.76 -28.22
CA ALA A 499 24.15 -4.63 -27.12
C ALA A 499 25.39 -5.13 -26.35
N THR A 500 25.21 -5.37 -25.05
CA THR A 500 26.24 -5.93 -24.17
C THR A 500 25.90 -7.39 -23.87
N GLN A 501 26.89 -8.27 -23.94
CA GLN A 501 26.72 -9.67 -23.61
C GLN A 501 26.54 -9.86 -22.10
N VAL A 502 25.53 -10.62 -21.71
CA VAL A 502 25.24 -10.97 -20.31
C VAL A 502 25.33 -12.47 -20.04
N GLY A 503 25.31 -13.30 -21.08
CA GLY A 503 25.53 -14.74 -20.99
C GLY A 503 25.68 -15.37 -22.37
N PRO A 504 25.93 -16.69 -22.46
CA PRO A 504 25.95 -17.42 -23.72
C PRO A 504 24.62 -17.24 -24.47
N GLY A 505 24.65 -16.66 -25.67
CA GLY A 505 23.43 -16.35 -26.45
C GLY A 505 22.53 -15.24 -25.89
N HIS A 506 22.89 -14.60 -24.78
CA HIS A 506 22.07 -13.56 -24.13
C HIS A 506 22.76 -12.20 -24.16
N TRP A 507 22.06 -11.22 -24.72
CA TRP A 507 22.54 -9.85 -24.92
C TRP A 507 21.49 -8.86 -24.44
N GLU A 508 21.91 -7.66 -24.06
CA GLU A 508 20.98 -6.62 -23.63
C GLU A 508 21.40 -5.21 -24.04
N VAL A 509 20.42 -4.34 -24.20
CA VAL A 509 20.60 -2.88 -24.30
C VAL A 509 19.88 -2.25 -23.11
N ARG A 510 20.64 -1.73 -22.14
CA ARG A 510 20.10 -1.04 -20.97
C ARG A 510 19.80 0.43 -21.28
N SER A 511 18.90 1.02 -20.51
CA SER A 511 18.59 2.47 -20.56
C SER A 511 18.17 2.96 -21.96
N LEU A 512 17.51 2.09 -22.72
CA LEU A 512 17.01 2.38 -24.06
C LEU A 512 15.82 3.35 -23.95
N ARG A 513 15.93 4.53 -24.55
CA ARG A 513 14.85 5.52 -24.58
C ARG A 513 14.26 5.58 -25.98
N LEU A 514 13.07 5.00 -26.15
CA LEU A 514 12.32 5.07 -27.40
C LEU A 514 11.25 6.17 -27.30
N PRO A 515 11.16 7.09 -28.29
CA PRO A 515 10.02 7.97 -28.45
C PRO A 515 8.70 7.21 -28.48
N LYS A 516 7.61 7.85 -28.02
CA LYS A 516 6.25 7.27 -28.01
C LYS A 516 5.68 7.18 -29.43
N LEU A 517 6.12 6.18 -30.17
CA LEU A 517 5.64 5.83 -31.50
C LEU A 517 5.19 4.38 -31.49
N GLN A 518 4.07 4.09 -32.18
CA GLN A 518 3.41 2.79 -32.09
C GLN A 518 4.16 1.66 -32.80
N HIS A 519 4.91 1.96 -33.87
CA HIS A 519 5.52 0.93 -34.72
C HIS A 519 7.01 1.16 -34.88
N TRP A 520 7.84 0.23 -34.41
CA TRP A 520 9.28 0.27 -34.61
C TRP A 520 9.71 -0.93 -35.44
N THR A 521 10.49 -0.67 -36.49
CA THR A 521 11.25 -1.72 -37.17
C THR A 521 12.55 -1.90 -36.40
N LEU A 522 12.71 -3.10 -35.82
CA LEU A 522 13.91 -3.53 -35.14
C LEU A 522 14.79 -4.27 -36.14
N ARG A 523 15.99 -3.75 -36.41
CA ARG A 523 16.99 -4.42 -37.23
C ARG A 523 18.22 -4.75 -36.40
N LEU A 524 18.63 -6.01 -36.45
CA LEU A 524 19.77 -6.57 -35.73
C LEU A 524 20.89 -6.92 -36.71
N ASP A 525 22.08 -6.40 -36.44
CA ASP A 525 23.32 -6.76 -37.11
C ASP A 525 24.15 -7.62 -36.15
N ILE A 526 24.18 -8.93 -36.40
CA ILE A 526 24.83 -9.93 -35.56
C ILE A 526 26.16 -10.32 -36.21
N PHE A 527 27.27 -9.93 -35.61
CA PHE A 527 28.61 -10.17 -36.14
C PHE A 527 29.15 -11.50 -35.61
N ILE A 528 29.34 -12.48 -36.50
CA ILE A 528 29.90 -13.80 -36.16
C ILE A 528 31.43 -13.75 -36.22
N SER A 529 31.96 -13.03 -37.21
CA SER A 529 33.39 -12.74 -37.38
C SER A 529 33.54 -11.29 -37.87
N ASP A 530 34.77 -10.82 -38.04
CA ASP A 530 35.03 -9.48 -38.61
C ASP A 530 34.52 -9.34 -40.06
N PHE A 531 34.27 -10.47 -40.75
CA PHE A 531 33.85 -10.51 -42.15
C PHE A 531 32.45 -11.10 -42.35
N ASP A 532 31.89 -11.79 -41.34
CA ASP A 532 30.59 -12.47 -41.42
C ASP A 532 29.57 -11.81 -40.49
N ARG A 533 28.46 -11.35 -41.09
CA ARG A 533 27.31 -10.79 -40.35
C ARG A 533 26.00 -11.43 -40.77
N ILE A 534 25.12 -11.63 -39.79
CA ILE A 534 23.73 -12.03 -40.00
C ILE A 534 22.85 -10.81 -39.73
N GLN A 535 22.00 -10.46 -40.68
CA GLN A 535 21.03 -9.39 -40.53
C GLN A 535 19.63 -9.97 -40.33
N LEU A 536 18.93 -9.48 -39.32
CA LEU A 536 17.55 -9.86 -39.03
C LEU A 536 16.70 -8.61 -38.83
N GLU A 537 15.47 -8.64 -39.31
CA GLU A 537 14.50 -7.56 -39.14
C GLU A 537 13.19 -8.06 -38.56
N GLY A 538 12.56 -7.24 -37.73
CA GLY A 538 11.29 -7.54 -37.08
C GLY A 538 10.55 -6.26 -36.70
N GLN A 539 9.29 -6.42 -36.29
CA GLN A 539 8.47 -5.30 -35.82
C GLN A 539 8.30 -5.36 -34.30
N LEU A 540 8.42 -4.20 -33.66
CA LEU A 540 8.18 -3.99 -32.24
C LEU A 540 7.06 -2.95 -32.10
N ALA A 541 5.87 -3.38 -31.70
CA ALA A 541 4.71 -2.52 -31.54
C ALA A 541 4.61 -2.01 -30.09
N LEU A 542 4.90 -0.73 -29.85
CA LEU A 542 4.76 -0.11 -28.53
C LEU A 542 3.32 0.44 -28.35
N PRO A 543 2.74 0.36 -27.14
CA PRO A 543 1.38 0.81 -26.85
C PRO A 543 1.20 2.34 -26.90
#